data_AF-A0A833E935-F1
#
_entry.id   AF-A0A833E935-F1
#
_cell.length_a   1.000
_cell.length_b   1.000
_cell.length_c   1.000
_cell.angle_alpha   90.00
_cell.angle_beta   90.00
_cell.angle_gamma   90.00
#
_symmetry.space_group_name_H-M   'P 1'
#
loop_
_entity.id
_entity.type
_entity.pdbx_description
1 polymer ?
#
loop_
_entity_poly.entity_id
_entity_poly.type
_entity_poly.pdbx_seq_one_letter_code
_entity_poly.pdbx_strand_id
1 'polypeptide(L)'
;MEQEGRITGDDIVGVKLEAANVDTAGASISRGSSTVRTFPTPSIGLENINRNQPQPRRPSLKHLRIKVVQPTESALQNLETILPEISVDPLEALFGTSRLRVYSERPFLVLARKPIDQRYDYIELLKRILREIYRISWRAPLYAQHVARRLTEYQLAMMRAGTAIYVIDLDQLGSGDAEAERITASSRVAMSLEDRAREAYAQGFGFLVLYASQYMLQSIQRLWEPRIASRGLLYTRLPPPLELGIAEDDAVFELVAAMYGVEYDDIRGASSLVDAVTMAEHRYYSYLESVASDPTLALLARPAVDEEEAKPDEGFIHYAFKMAVLGYLVEAGFDESSIDVEQRMSSTIAVDVLARRSWYNKLAIEVETLYGTGNPTTRLSSVIRDRLAMGYAVWVVVPPLQASIYAPHLQTLIRRYSGVESVEFYTLDMSAGSLVPLEEHLKRLGEIAARLSRARDRLPASSIG
;
A
#
# COMPACT_ATOMS: atom_id res chain seq x y z
N MET A 1 43.77 50.60 3.31
CA MET A 1 44.14 49.18 3.29
C MET A 1 42.99 48.46 2.60
N GLU A 2 42.99 48.35 1.27
CA GLU A 2 43.68 47.30 0.48
C GLU A 2 43.25 45.89 0.94
N GLN A 3 42.87 44.92 0.11
CA GLN A 3 42.47 44.78 -1.28
C GLN A 3 41.93 43.33 -1.38
N GLU A 4 41.20 43.05 -2.44
CA GLU A 4 40.75 41.77 -3.02
C GLU A 4 41.50 40.45 -2.71
N GLY A 5 40.80 39.31 -2.87
CA GLY A 5 41.46 38.02 -3.12
C GLY A 5 40.57 36.76 -3.11
N ARG A 6 40.09 36.34 -4.29
CA ARG A 6 39.70 34.95 -4.63
C ARG A 6 40.95 34.07 -4.78
N ILE A 7 40.81 32.73 -4.67
CA ILE A 7 41.57 31.59 -5.30
C ILE A 7 41.20 30.32 -4.48
N THR A 8 40.41 29.34 -4.97
CA THR A 8 40.67 28.19 -5.90
C THR A 8 41.70 27.15 -5.43
N GLY A 9 41.37 25.86 -5.56
CA GLY A 9 42.35 24.80 -5.83
C GLY A 9 42.16 23.50 -5.05
N ASP A 10 41.76 22.45 -5.78
CA ASP A 10 41.94 21.03 -5.46
C ASP A 10 43.38 20.69 -5.06
N ASP A 11 43.61 19.66 -4.23
CA ASP A 11 44.16 18.38 -4.70
C ASP A 11 44.60 17.41 -3.59
N ILE A 12 44.52 16.15 -3.99
CA ILE A 12 44.78 14.86 -3.36
C ILE A 12 46.28 14.65 -3.07
N VAL A 13 46.64 14.13 -1.88
CA VAL A 13 47.79 13.23 -1.61
C VAL A 13 47.48 12.53 -0.26
N GLY A 14 47.49 11.20 -0.04
CA GLY A 14 48.26 10.11 -0.61
C GLY A 14 49.41 9.72 0.32
N VAL A 15 49.19 8.87 1.35
CA VAL A 15 50.31 8.29 2.14
C VAL A 15 50.09 6.80 2.43
N LYS A 16 50.93 5.98 1.78
CA LYS A 16 51.34 4.62 2.15
C LYS A 16 52.33 4.68 3.33
N LEU A 17 52.43 3.59 4.10
CA LEU A 17 53.67 2.96 4.64
C LEU A 17 53.22 1.86 5.63
N GLU A 18 53.33 0.57 5.30
CA GLU A 18 54.49 -0.34 5.47
C GLU A 18 54.62 -0.98 6.86
N ALA A 19 54.95 -2.27 6.83
CA ALA A 19 54.80 -3.28 7.88
C ALA A 19 56.02 -3.43 8.78
N ALA A 20 55.85 -4.10 9.92
CA ALA A 20 56.93 -4.79 10.62
C ALA A 20 56.42 -6.06 11.32
N ASN A 21 57.06 -7.18 11.00
CA ASN A 21 57.00 -8.49 11.67
C ASN A 21 57.78 -8.48 12.98
N VAL A 22 57.32 -9.23 14.01
CA VAL A 22 58.18 -9.98 14.94
C VAL A 22 57.43 -11.22 15.46
N ASP A 23 58.05 -12.39 15.29
CA ASP A 23 57.70 -13.69 15.89
C ASP A 23 58.09 -13.78 17.37
N THR A 24 57.33 -14.53 18.19
CA THR A 24 57.88 -15.52 19.16
C THR A 24 56.77 -16.32 19.86
N ALA A 25 57.10 -17.59 20.13
CA ALA A 25 56.25 -18.64 20.70
C ALA A 25 56.22 -18.67 22.24
N GLY A 26 55.15 -19.21 22.84
CA GLY A 26 55.11 -19.60 24.26
C GLY A 26 53.69 -19.88 24.79
N ALA A 27 53.51 -20.99 25.52
CA ALA A 27 52.23 -21.57 25.89
C ALA A 27 51.63 -21.11 27.24
N SER A 28 50.33 -21.38 27.41
CA SER A 28 49.54 -21.63 28.64
C SER A 28 48.56 -20.55 29.19
N ILE A 29 47.26 -20.92 29.09
CA ILE A 29 46.12 -20.77 30.01
C ILE A 29 45.96 -19.46 30.82
N SER A 30 44.92 -18.65 30.53
CA SER A 30 43.77 -18.41 31.44
C SER A 30 42.88 -17.22 31.03
N ARG A 31 41.59 -17.34 31.41
CA ARG A 31 40.56 -16.29 31.61
C ARG A 31 40.00 -15.59 30.37
N GLY A 32 38.75 -15.98 30.06
CA GLY A 32 37.87 -15.27 29.14
C GLY A 32 37.65 -13.82 29.56
N SER A 33 37.99 -12.94 28.62
CA SER A 33 37.64 -11.53 28.61
C SER A 33 36.92 -11.25 27.29
N SER A 34 35.79 -10.56 27.42
CA SER A 34 34.84 -10.17 26.38
C SER A 34 35.49 -9.51 25.16
N THR A 35 35.30 -10.11 23.98
CA THR A 35 35.52 -9.45 22.69
C THR A 35 34.18 -9.19 22.02
N VAL A 36 33.86 -7.91 21.86
CA VAL A 36 32.81 -7.40 20.97
C VAL A 36 33.14 -7.88 19.56
N ARG A 37 32.28 -8.74 18.98
CA ARG A 37 32.33 -9.05 17.56
C ARG A 37 31.91 -7.80 16.80
N THR A 38 32.88 -7.13 16.18
CA THR A 38 32.61 -6.19 15.10
C THR A 38 32.01 -6.98 13.94
N PHE A 39 30.78 -6.62 13.57
CA PHE A 39 30.13 -7.16 12.38
C PHE A 39 30.91 -6.69 11.14
N PRO A 40 31.14 -7.55 10.15
CA PRO A 40 31.69 -7.11 8.87
C PRO A 40 30.70 -6.12 8.25
N THR A 41 31.22 -4.98 7.81
CA THR A 41 30.52 -4.01 6.98
C THR A 41 29.99 -4.74 5.74
N PRO A 42 28.70 -4.64 5.40
CA PRO A 42 28.18 -5.27 4.19
C PRO A 42 28.82 -4.60 2.97
N SER A 43 29.71 -5.32 2.28
CA SER A 43 30.13 -4.97 0.94
C SER A 43 28.97 -5.29 0.00
N ILE A 44 28.36 -4.24 -0.57
CA ILE A 44 27.41 -4.37 -1.67
C ILE A 44 28.19 -4.92 -2.86
N GLY A 45 28.09 -6.23 -3.08
CA GLY A 45 28.40 -6.80 -4.38
C GLY A 45 27.34 -6.30 -5.33
N LEU A 46 27.69 -5.37 -6.22
CA LEU A 46 26.88 -5.03 -7.37
C LEU A 46 26.83 -6.28 -8.26
N GLU A 47 25.89 -7.18 -8.01
CA GLU A 47 25.53 -8.20 -8.98
C GLU A 47 25.01 -7.48 -10.23
N ASN A 48 25.61 -7.80 -11.36
CA ASN A 48 25.25 -7.24 -12.66
C ASN A 48 23.75 -7.41 -12.87
N ILE A 49 23.02 -6.27 -12.91
CA ILE A 49 21.62 -6.19 -13.29
C ILE A 49 21.42 -7.01 -14.57
N ASN A 50 20.56 -8.02 -14.48
CA ASN A 50 20.24 -8.91 -15.58
C ASN A 50 19.64 -8.09 -16.73
N ARG A 51 20.44 -7.83 -17.77
CA ARG A 51 20.08 -7.02 -18.95
C ARG A 51 18.91 -7.59 -19.78
N ASN A 52 18.37 -8.74 -19.40
CA ASN A 52 17.25 -9.40 -20.06
C ASN A 52 15.88 -9.04 -19.46
N GLN A 53 15.80 -8.16 -18.45
CA GLN A 53 14.52 -7.62 -17.99
C GLN A 53 14.06 -6.48 -18.92
N PRO A 54 12.79 -6.48 -19.38
CA PRO A 54 12.25 -5.40 -20.19
C PRO A 54 12.26 -4.08 -19.38
N GLN A 55 12.94 -3.07 -19.93
CA GLN A 55 12.96 -1.73 -19.33
C GLN A 55 11.60 -1.04 -19.50
N PRO A 56 11.22 -0.12 -18.57
CA PRO A 56 10.06 0.72 -18.77
C PRO A 56 10.09 1.40 -20.13
N ARG A 57 8.98 1.32 -20.86
CA ARG A 57 8.78 2.17 -22.04
C ARG A 57 8.62 3.61 -21.57
N ARG A 58 9.21 4.54 -22.31
CA ARG A 58 8.95 5.98 -22.12
C ARG A 58 7.46 6.26 -22.37
N PRO A 59 6.89 7.28 -21.70
CA PRO A 59 5.48 7.59 -21.83
C PRO A 59 5.06 7.84 -23.28
N SER A 60 3.87 7.37 -23.63
CA SER A 60 3.33 7.45 -25.00
C SER A 60 1.98 8.15 -25.01
N LEU A 61 1.95 9.37 -25.55
CA LEU A 61 0.80 10.27 -25.66
C LEU A 61 -0.16 9.88 -26.79
N LYS A 62 -1.42 9.52 -26.46
CA LYS A 62 -2.53 9.63 -27.41
C LYS A 62 -3.87 9.99 -26.73
N HIS A 63 -4.42 11.13 -27.16
CA HIS A 63 -5.79 11.67 -26.98
C HIS A 63 -6.02 12.65 -25.82
N LEU A 64 -6.05 13.95 -26.16
CA LEU A 64 -6.65 15.00 -25.34
C LEU A 64 -7.78 15.67 -26.11
N ARG A 65 -8.98 15.68 -25.52
CA ARG A 65 -10.05 16.65 -25.83
C ARG A 65 -10.57 17.19 -24.51
N ILE A 66 -9.97 18.27 -24.02
CA ILE A 66 -10.47 19.02 -22.86
C ILE A 66 -11.39 20.12 -23.39
N LYS A 67 -12.66 20.13 -22.97
CA LYS A 67 -13.53 21.31 -23.05
C LYS A 67 -13.83 21.74 -21.61
N VAL A 68 -13.51 22.99 -21.29
CA VAL A 68 -13.76 23.59 -19.97
C VAL A 68 -14.87 24.63 -20.14
N VAL A 69 -16.04 24.42 -19.53
CA VAL A 69 -17.06 25.44 -19.32
C VAL A 69 -17.16 25.76 -17.83
N GLN A 70 -17.49 27.02 -17.53
CA GLN A 70 -17.55 27.53 -16.16
C GLN A 70 -18.67 26.88 -15.34
N PRO A 71 -18.41 26.50 -14.08
CA PRO A 71 -19.45 25.96 -13.21
C PRO A 71 -20.38 27.08 -12.74
N THR A 72 -21.69 26.92 -12.94
CA THR A 72 -22.72 27.77 -12.33
C THR A 72 -23.10 27.24 -10.94
N GLU A 73 -23.31 28.15 -9.98
CA GLU A 73 -23.69 27.87 -8.58
C GLU A 73 -24.89 26.91 -8.41
N SER A 74 -25.76 26.79 -9.43
CA SER A 74 -26.95 25.95 -9.39
C SER A 74 -26.69 24.44 -9.50
N ALA A 75 -25.50 24.02 -9.96
CA ALA A 75 -25.15 22.60 -10.11
C ALA A 75 -24.86 21.91 -8.76
N LEU A 76 -24.45 22.67 -7.75
CA LEU A 76 -24.08 22.14 -6.43
C LEU A 76 -25.28 21.79 -5.54
N GLN A 77 -26.49 22.26 -5.87
CA GLN A 77 -27.68 22.15 -5.01
C GLN A 77 -28.63 20.99 -5.37
N ASN A 78 -28.50 20.35 -6.53
CA ASN A 78 -29.41 19.30 -7.00
C ASN A 78 -28.70 17.96 -7.30
N LEU A 79 -28.14 17.32 -6.28
CA LEU A 79 -27.52 15.99 -6.40
C LEU A 79 -28.19 14.98 -5.45
N GLU A 80 -29.49 14.79 -5.63
CA GLU A 80 -30.19 13.60 -5.15
C GLU A 80 -30.90 12.95 -6.32
N THR A 81 -30.30 11.92 -6.91
CA THR A 81 -31.08 10.89 -7.64
C THR A 81 -30.27 9.62 -7.88
N ILE A 82 -30.84 8.53 -7.35
CA ILE A 82 -30.79 7.11 -7.76
C ILE A 82 -29.39 6.57 -8.08
N LEU A 83 -28.82 5.83 -7.13
CA LEU A 83 -27.60 5.02 -7.28
C LEU A 83 -27.89 3.77 -8.14
N PRO A 84 -27.29 3.63 -9.35
CA PRO A 84 -27.25 2.35 -10.06
C PRO A 84 -26.30 1.36 -9.37
N GLU A 85 -26.56 0.06 -9.55
CA GLU A 85 -25.87 -1.07 -8.92
C GLU A 85 -24.33 -0.98 -8.98
N ILE A 86 -23.73 -1.33 -7.84
CA ILE A 86 -22.30 -1.36 -7.57
C ILE A 86 -21.64 -2.37 -8.52
N SER A 87 -20.58 -1.95 -9.22
CA SER A 87 -19.65 -2.91 -9.85
C SER A 87 -18.99 -3.71 -8.72
N VAL A 88 -18.93 -5.03 -8.87
CA VAL A 88 -18.33 -5.95 -7.89
C VAL A 88 -17.07 -5.37 -7.24
N ASP A 89 -17.05 -5.33 -5.91
CA ASP A 89 -15.94 -4.80 -5.12
C ASP A 89 -14.68 -5.66 -5.29
N PRO A 90 -13.52 -5.08 -5.69
CA PRO A 90 -12.27 -5.82 -5.87
C PRO A 90 -11.83 -6.64 -4.64
N LEU A 91 -12.01 -6.10 -3.42
CA LEU A 91 -11.63 -6.83 -2.20
C LEU A 91 -12.60 -7.99 -1.93
N GLU A 92 -13.88 -7.80 -2.22
CA GLU A 92 -14.88 -8.85 -2.10
C GLU A 92 -14.63 -9.95 -3.13
N ALA A 93 -14.29 -9.61 -4.37
CA ALA A 93 -13.93 -10.57 -5.41
C ALA A 93 -12.65 -11.35 -5.06
N LEU A 94 -11.61 -10.68 -4.53
CA LEU A 94 -10.36 -11.33 -4.12
C LEU A 94 -10.55 -12.23 -2.91
N PHE A 95 -11.08 -11.67 -1.82
CA PHE A 95 -11.02 -12.28 -0.48
C PHE A 95 -12.35 -12.82 0.03
N GLY A 96 -13.46 -12.51 -0.67
CA GLY A 96 -14.81 -12.83 -0.24
C GLY A 96 -15.42 -11.87 0.76
N THR A 97 -14.75 -10.76 1.02
CA THR A 97 -15.22 -9.80 2.01
C THR A 97 -14.67 -8.42 1.73
N SER A 98 -15.55 -7.43 1.79
CA SER A 98 -15.21 -6.00 1.73
C SER A 98 -14.88 -5.41 3.11
N ARG A 99 -15.05 -6.19 4.18
CA ARG A 99 -14.95 -5.76 5.59
C ARG A 99 -13.52 -5.53 6.07
N LEU A 100 -12.53 -5.70 5.20
CA LEU A 100 -11.14 -5.32 5.46
C LEU A 100 -10.96 -3.81 5.60
N ARG A 101 -11.83 -3.00 5.00
CA ARG A 101 -11.81 -1.54 5.15
C ARG A 101 -12.33 -1.19 6.54
N VAL A 102 -11.43 -0.86 7.45
CA VAL A 102 -11.79 -0.55 8.84
C VAL A 102 -11.34 0.85 9.22
N TYR A 103 -12.26 1.55 9.90
CA TYR A 103 -12.05 2.87 10.51
C TYR A 103 -12.03 2.80 12.05
N SER A 104 -11.79 1.63 12.63
CA SER A 104 -11.82 1.39 14.07
C SER A 104 -10.42 1.39 14.66
N GLU A 105 -10.27 1.94 15.87
CA GLU A 105 -9.01 1.95 16.64
C GLU A 105 -8.61 0.57 17.19
N ARG A 106 -9.43 -0.46 16.97
CA ARG A 106 -9.22 -1.82 17.53
C ARG A 106 -8.50 -2.70 16.51
N PRO A 107 -7.61 -3.60 16.95
CA PRO A 107 -6.96 -4.50 16.03
C PRO A 107 -7.93 -5.55 15.48
N PHE A 108 -7.61 -5.99 14.27
CA PHE A 108 -8.41 -6.96 13.52
C PHE A 108 -7.75 -8.31 13.57
N LEU A 109 -8.52 -9.27 14.07
CA LEU A 109 -8.19 -10.67 13.92
C LEU A 109 -8.72 -11.17 12.58
N VAL A 110 -7.81 -11.73 11.80
CA VAL A 110 -8.09 -12.26 10.47
C VAL A 110 -7.80 -13.76 10.46
N LEU A 111 -8.80 -14.57 10.08
CA LEU A 111 -8.61 -15.98 9.75
C LEU A 111 -8.45 -16.09 8.24
N ALA A 112 -7.20 -16.25 7.80
CA ALA A 112 -6.85 -16.30 6.39
C ALA A 112 -6.68 -17.77 5.96
N ARG A 113 -7.61 -18.27 5.15
CA ARG A 113 -7.60 -19.65 4.65
C ARG A 113 -6.57 -19.81 3.54
N LYS A 114 -5.66 -20.77 3.67
CA LYS A 114 -4.72 -21.14 2.60
C LYS A 114 -5.46 -21.61 1.35
N PRO A 115 -4.96 -21.27 0.15
CA PRO A 115 -5.49 -21.85 -1.09
C PRO A 115 -5.19 -23.36 -1.14
N ILE A 116 -5.95 -24.07 -1.94
CA ILE A 116 -5.72 -25.49 -2.24
C ILE A 116 -4.48 -25.61 -3.14
N ASP A 117 -4.40 -24.79 -4.18
CA ASP A 117 -3.23 -24.67 -5.03
C ASP A 117 -2.27 -23.58 -4.52
N GLN A 118 -1.03 -23.96 -4.20
CA GLN A 118 0.02 -23.06 -3.71
C GLN A 118 0.37 -21.95 -4.70
N ARG A 119 0.06 -22.13 -5.99
CA ARG A 119 0.18 -21.07 -6.99
C ARG A 119 -0.59 -19.80 -6.60
N TYR A 120 -1.67 -19.92 -5.84
CA TYR A 120 -2.47 -18.80 -5.35
C TYR A 120 -2.14 -18.36 -3.93
N ASP A 121 -0.98 -18.74 -3.37
CA ASP A 121 -0.57 -18.20 -2.06
C ASP A 121 -0.58 -16.67 -2.10
N TYR A 122 -1.40 -16.08 -1.23
CA TYR A 122 -1.77 -14.68 -1.27
C TYR A 122 -1.33 -13.93 -0.01
N ILE A 123 -0.55 -14.56 0.87
CA ILE A 123 -0.17 -13.91 2.14
C ILE A 123 0.65 -12.64 1.91
N GLU A 124 1.47 -12.61 0.86
CA GLU A 124 2.22 -11.42 0.45
C GLU A 124 1.30 -10.30 -0.08
N LEU A 125 0.27 -10.64 -0.86
CA LEU A 125 -0.76 -9.69 -1.32
C LEU A 125 -1.51 -9.11 -0.12
N LEU A 126 -1.98 -9.98 0.78
CA LEU A 126 -2.75 -9.58 1.96
C LEU A 126 -1.95 -8.60 2.83
N LYS A 127 -0.66 -8.90 3.10
CA LYS A 127 0.20 -7.99 3.87
C LYS A 127 0.30 -6.59 3.27
N ARG A 128 0.40 -6.48 1.95
CA ARG A 128 0.46 -5.18 1.24
C ARG A 128 -0.88 -4.43 1.32
N ILE A 129 -1.99 -5.13 1.12
CA ILE A 129 -3.33 -4.53 1.24
C ILE A 129 -3.60 -4.06 2.67
N LEU A 130 -3.28 -4.88 3.69
CA LEU A 130 -3.43 -4.49 5.09
C LEU A 130 -2.53 -3.30 5.46
N ARG A 131 -1.33 -3.22 4.89
CA ARG A 131 -0.43 -2.07 5.07
C ARG A 131 -1.05 -0.78 4.54
N GLU A 132 -1.63 -0.82 3.34
CA GLU A 132 -2.26 0.38 2.77
C GLU A 132 -3.54 0.77 3.52
N ILE A 133 -4.37 -0.19 3.92
CA ILE A 133 -5.54 0.07 4.77
C ILE A 133 -5.11 0.72 6.08
N TYR A 134 -4.04 0.23 6.70
CA TYR A 134 -3.51 0.82 7.93
C TYR A 134 -3.09 2.29 7.74
N ARG A 135 -2.32 2.57 6.69
CA ARG A 135 -1.81 3.91 6.37
C ARG A 135 -2.96 4.88 6.11
N ILE A 136 -3.99 4.45 5.39
CA ILE A 136 -5.20 5.23 5.11
C ILE A 136 -5.98 5.55 6.39
N SER A 137 -6.12 4.57 7.30
CA SER A 137 -6.92 4.77 8.51
C SER A 137 -6.20 5.49 9.65
N TRP A 138 -4.88 5.34 9.82
CA TRP A 138 -4.21 5.73 11.07
C TRP A 138 -2.89 6.54 10.92
N ARG A 139 -2.39 6.77 9.69
CA ARG A 139 -1.21 7.63 9.39
C ARG A 139 0.05 7.39 10.26
N ALA A 140 0.26 6.15 10.71
CA ALA A 140 1.36 5.78 11.60
C ALA A 140 2.32 4.77 10.95
N PRO A 141 3.58 4.68 11.42
CA PRO A 141 4.47 3.59 11.05
C PRO A 141 3.84 2.23 11.40
N LEU A 142 4.00 1.27 10.50
CA LEU A 142 3.47 -0.09 10.65
C LEU A 142 4.60 -1.10 10.53
N TYR A 143 4.78 -1.93 11.56
CA TYR A 143 5.76 -3.01 11.55
C TYR A 143 5.13 -4.30 11.03
N ALA A 144 5.70 -4.93 10.00
CA ALA A 144 5.23 -6.24 9.54
C ALA A 144 6.14 -7.34 10.10
N GLN A 145 5.55 -8.31 10.80
CA GLN A 145 6.26 -9.50 11.28
C GLN A 145 5.54 -10.76 10.80
N HIS A 146 6.24 -11.59 10.03
CA HIS A 146 5.74 -12.88 9.58
C HIS A 146 6.45 -13.99 10.34
N VAL A 147 5.69 -14.76 11.11
CA VAL A 147 6.20 -15.90 11.88
C VAL A 147 5.72 -17.19 11.27
N ALA A 148 6.60 -17.80 10.47
CA ALA A 148 6.33 -18.99 9.70
C ALA A 148 6.98 -20.27 10.27
N ARG A 149 7.88 -20.21 11.26
CA ARG A 149 8.57 -21.40 11.79
C ARG A 149 8.71 -21.35 13.31
N ARG A 150 8.48 -22.50 13.97
CA ARG A 150 8.62 -22.76 15.42
C ARG A 150 8.38 -21.52 16.30
N LEU A 151 7.11 -21.21 16.59
CA LEU A 151 6.76 -20.25 17.64
C LEU A 151 7.16 -20.85 18.99
N THR A 152 8.14 -20.23 19.63
CA THR A 152 8.35 -20.41 21.07
C THR A 152 7.28 -19.65 21.85
N GLU A 153 6.91 -20.12 23.05
CA GLU A 153 6.00 -19.37 23.95
C GLU A 153 6.49 -17.94 24.19
N TYR A 154 7.81 -17.73 24.18
CA TYR A 154 8.43 -16.41 24.26
C TYR A 154 8.08 -15.51 23.06
N GLN A 155 8.14 -16.04 21.84
CA GLN A 155 7.78 -15.29 20.63
C GLN A 155 6.28 -14.97 20.58
N LEU A 156 5.42 -15.90 21.07
CA LEU A 156 3.99 -15.61 21.29
C LEU A 156 3.82 -14.49 22.32
N ALA A 157 4.51 -14.55 23.46
CA ALA A 157 4.40 -13.53 24.51
C ALA A 157 4.85 -12.13 24.07
N MET A 158 5.81 -12.03 23.16
CA MET A 158 6.28 -10.75 22.60
C MET A 158 5.38 -10.18 21.51
N MET A 159 4.31 -10.89 21.13
CA MET A 159 3.38 -10.43 20.08
C MET A 159 2.69 -9.12 20.46
N ARG A 160 2.78 -8.14 19.56
CA ARG A 160 1.97 -6.93 19.60
C ARG A 160 1.25 -6.75 18.27
N ALA A 161 -0.08 -6.69 18.32
CA ALA A 161 -0.92 -6.43 17.15
C ALA A 161 -1.00 -4.92 16.86
N GLY A 162 -0.91 -4.09 17.91
CA GLY A 162 -0.90 -2.63 17.77
C GLY A 162 0.26 -2.16 16.91
N THR A 163 -0.01 -1.29 15.93
CA THR A 163 1.00 -0.75 14.99
C THR A 163 1.76 -1.85 14.23
N ALA A 164 1.16 -3.03 14.07
CA ALA A 164 1.79 -4.14 13.37
C ALA A 164 0.83 -4.97 12.51
N ILE A 165 1.39 -5.65 11.50
CA ILE A 165 0.77 -6.80 10.84
C ILE A 165 1.53 -8.03 11.31
N TYR A 166 0.90 -8.85 12.14
CA TYR A 166 1.48 -10.08 12.63
C TYR A 166 0.82 -11.27 11.95
N VAL A 167 1.61 -12.05 11.20
CA VAL A 167 1.13 -13.25 10.51
C VAL A 167 1.65 -14.50 11.23
N ILE A 168 0.74 -15.41 11.59
CA ILE A 168 1.05 -16.74 12.15
C ILE A 168 0.63 -17.80 11.13
N ASP A 169 1.59 -18.58 10.62
CA ASP A 169 1.28 -19.79 9.85
C ASP A 169 1.03 -20.97 10.81
N LEU A 170 -0.23 -21.33 11.04
CA LEU A 170 -0.57 -22.38 12.03
C LEU A 170 -0.18 -23.78 11.56
N ASP A 171 -0.17 -24.05 10.25
CA ASP A 171 0.19 -25.38 9.74
C ASP A 171 1.69 -25.65 9.95
N GLN A 172 2.53 -24.61 9.86
CA GLN A 172 3.98 -24.72 10.09
C GLN A 172 4.38 -24.77 11.58
N LEU A 173 3.44 -24.55 12.49
CA LEU A 173 3.68 -24.70 13.93
C LEU A 173 3.55 -26.14 14.43
N GLY A 174 2.71 -26.95 13.78
CA GLY A 174 2.48 -28.35 14.15
C GLY A 174 3.50 -29.35 13.63
N SER A 175 4.57 -28.91 12.94
CA SER A 175 5.46 -29.76 12.13
C SER A 175 6.84 -30.07 12.76
N GLY A 176 7.02 -29.86 14.07
CA GLY A 176 8.25 -30.26 14.79
C GLY A 176 8.25 -31.72 15.24
N ASP A 177 9.44 -32.34 15.37
CA ASP A 177 9.72 -33.76 15.70
C ASP A 177 9.12 -34.31 17.01
N ALA A 178 8.33 -33.52 17.74
CA ALA A 178 7.45 -34.03 18.78
C ALA A 178 6.10 -34.38 18.14
N GLU A 179 5.95 -35.65 17.78
CA GLU A 179 4.69 -36.36 17.49
C GLU A 179 3.41 -35.51 17.68
N ALA A 180 3.00 -34.82 16.61
CA ALA A 180 1.63 -34.36 16.35
C ALA A 180 0.82 -33.85 17.57
N GLU A 181 1.31 -32.87 18.33
CA GLU A 181 0.40 -31.96 19.04
C GLU A 181 -0.34 -31.12 17.98
N ARG A 182 -1.40 -31.70 17.41
CA ARG A 182 -2.35 -30.95 16.58
C ARG A 182 -2.80 -29.76 17.40
N ILE A 183 -2.68 -28.55 16.85
CA ILE A 183 -3.22 -27.33 17.48
C ILE A 183 -4.74 -27.47 17.50
N THR A 184 -5.25 -28.01 18.60
CA THR A 184 -6.68 -28.04 18.91
C THR A 184 -6.99 -26.85 19.81
N ALA A 185 -8.27 -26.46 19.91
CA ALA A 185 -8.69 -25.41 20.84
C ALA A 185 -8.28 -25.66 22.31
N SER A 186 -7.98 -26.91 22.68
CA SER A 186 -7.50 -27.30 24.01
C SER A 186 -5.97 -27.39 24.13
N SER A 187 -5.23 -27.13 23.04
CA SER A 187 -3.77 -27.09 23.06
C SER A 187 -3.25 -25.86 23.81
N ARG A 188 -2.04 -25.96 24.38
CA ARG A 188 -1.37 -24.81 25.02
C ARG A 188 -1.21 -23.64 24.05
N VAL A 189 -0.86 -23.93 22.80
CA VAL A 189 -0.73 -22.93 21.73
C VAL A 189 -2.06 -22.20 21.50
N ALA A 190 -3.19 -22.91 21.42
CA ALA A 190 -4.50 -22.28 21.25
C ALA A 190 -4.91 -21.43 22.46
N MET A 191 -4.60 -21.86 23.68
CA MET A 191 -4.80 -21.04 24.88
C MET A 191 -3.95 -19.76 24.86
N SER A 192 -2.67 -19.87 24.47
CA SER A 192 -1.80 -18.70 24.28
C SER A 192 -2.32 -17.78 23.18
N LEU A 193 -2.83 -18.31 22.07
CA LEU A 193 -3.47 -17.53 21.01
C LEU A 193 -4.74 -16.83 21.50
N GLU A 194 -5.59 -17.48 22.32
CA GLU A 194 -6.76 -16.85 22.95
C GLU A 194 -6.34 -15.66 23.81
N ASP A 195 -5.30 -15.82 24.63
CA ASP A 195 -4.79 -14.75 25.48
C ASP A 195 -4.15 -13.62 24.67
N ARG A 196 -3.41 -13.93 23.59
CA ARG A 196 -2.85 -12.92 22.68
C ARG A 196 -3.92 -12.18 21.90
N ALA A 197 -4.94 -12.87 21.41
CA ALA A 197 -6.09 -12.25 20.75
C ALA A 197 -6.82 -11.31 21.73
N ARG A 198 -7.00 -11.73 22.99
CA ARG A 198 -7.59 -10.87 24.03
C ARG A 198 -6.74 -9.65 24.33
N GLU A 199 -5.42 -9.81 24.46
CA GLU A 199 -4.50 -8.70 24.69
C GLU A 199 -4.42 -7.75 23.50
N ALA A 200 -4.46 -8.28 22.26
CA ALA A 200 -4.46 -7.47 21.06
C ALA A 200 -5.55 -6.39 21.13
N TYR A 201 -6.77 -6.70 21.58
CA TYR A 201 -7.84 -5.70 21.71
C TYR A 201 -7.54 -4.51 22.62
N ALA A 202 -6.51 -4.59 23.47
CA ALA A 202 -6.02 -3.48 24.30
C ALA A 202 -4.81 -2.73 23.69
N GLN A 203 -4.25 -3.19 22.56
CA GLN A 203 -3.00 -2.69 21.97
C GLN A 203 -3.20 -1.66 20.84
N GLY A 204 -4.42 -1.25 20.53
CA GLY A 204 -4.71 -0.29 19.45
C GLY A 204 -4.71 -0.92 18.05
N PHE A 205 -4.86 -0.09 17.01
CA PHE A 205 -5.12 -0.57 15.66
C PHE A 205 -3.94 -1.33 15.04
N GLY A 206 -4.25 -2.40 14.32
CA GLY A 206 -3.31 -3.27 13.61
C GLY A 206 -3.96 -4.62 13.28
N PHE A 207 -3.18 -5.61 12.87
CA PHE A 207 -3.70 -6.87 12.33
C PHE A 207 -2.99 -8.09 12.92
N LEU A 208 -3.79 -9.05 13.41
CA LEU A 208 -3.34 -10.39 13.72
C LEU A 208 -3.94 -11.35 12.69
N VAL A 209 -3.10 -11.94 11.85
CA VAL A 209 -3.50 -12.83 10.77
C VAL A 209 -3.11 -14.26 11.14
N LEU A 210 -4.10 -15.14 11.27
CA LEU A 210 -3.90 -16.58 11.41
C LEU A 210 -4.05 -17.20 10.02
N TYR A 211 -2.94 -17.59 9.41
CA TYR A 211 -2.87 -18.16 8.07
C TYR A 211 -2.76 -19.68 8.14
N ALA A 212 -3.78 -20.41 7.68
CA ALA A 212 -3.82 -21.86 7.83
C ALA A 212 -4.74 -22.58 6.85
N SER A 213 -4.58 -23.89 6.74
CA SER A 213 -5.53 -24.78 6.06
C SER A 213 -6.94 -24.70 6.66
N GLN A 214 -7.97 -25.03 5.87
CA GLN A 214 -9.36 -25.04 6.32
C GLN A 214 -9.56 -25.92 7.57
N TYR A 215 -8.92 -27.08 7.59
CA TYR A 215 -8.95 -28.00 8.74
C TYR A 215 -8.41 -27.35 10.02
N MET A 216 -7.30 -26.59 9.91
CA MET A 216 -6.75 -25.89 11.07
C MET A 216 -7.62 -24.75 11.55
N LEU A 217 -8.14 -23.93 10.64
CA LEU A 217 -9.05 -22.85 11.02
C LEU A 217 -10.30 -23.37 11.73
N GLN A 218 -10.90 -24.47 11.23
CA GLN A 218 -12.04 -25.12 11.91
C GLN A 218 -11.67 -25.63 13.31
N SER A 219 -10.44 -26.15 13.49
CA SER A 219 -9.97 -26.67 14.78
C SER A 219 -9.80 -25.58 15.84
N ILE A 220 -9.52 -24.34 15.43
CA ILE A 220 -9.36 -23.19 16.34
C ILE A 220 -10.59 -22.26 16.39
N GLN A 221 -11.55 -22.41 15.47
CA GLN A 221 -12.80 -21.63 15.48
C GLN A 221 -13.57 -21.76 16.81
N ARG A 222 -13.40 -22.88 17.52
CA ARG A 222 -13.99 -23.08 18.86
C ARG A 222 -13.59 -22.02 19.89
N LEU A 223 -12.49 -21.29 19.67
CA LEU A 223 -12.09 -20.16 20.54
C LEU A 223 -13.16 -19.04 20.54
N TRP A 224 -14.01 -18.97 19.50
CA TRP A 224 -15.11 -18.01 19.37
C TRP A 224 -16.49 -18.58 19.69
N GLU A 225 -16.60 -19.83 20.15
CA GLU A 225 -17.89 -20.43 20.51
C GLU A 225 -18.56 -19.65 21.66
N PRO A 226 -19.88 -19.35 21.56
CA PRO A 226 -20.63 -18.69 22.63
C PRO A 226 -20.62 -19.53 23.92
N ARG A 227 -20.35 -18.89 25.05
CA ARG A 227 -20.36 -19.53 26.38
C ARG A 227 -21.52 -19.02 27.21
N ILE A 228 -22.04 -19.87 28.09
CA ILE A 228 -23.14 -19.54 29.00
C ILE A 228 -22.56 -18.99 30.31
N ALA A 229 -22.90 -17.75 30.64
CA ALA A 229 -22.63 -17.17 31.96
C ALA A 229 -23.61 -17.71 33.01
N SER A 230 -23.31 -17.49 34.30
CA SER A 230 -24.08 -18.00 35.45
C SER A 230 -25.57 -17.62 35.49
N ARG A 231 -26.04 -16.76 34.58
CA ARG A 231 -27.43 -16.32 34.41
C ARG A 231 -28.06 -16.72 33.07
N GLY A 232 -27.46 -17.65 32.33
CA GLY A 232 -27.97 -18.06 31.00
C GLY A 232 -27.60 -17.11 29.86
N LEU A 233 -26.87 -16.03 30.13
CA LEU A 233 -26.41 -15.07 29.11
C LEU A 233 -25.29 -15.68 28.26
N LEU A 234 -25.47 -15.67 26.95
CA LEU A 234 -24.43 -16.05 25.99
C LEU A 234 -23.43 -14.90 25.82
N TYR A 235 -22.14 -15.21 25.87
CA TYR A 235 -21.06 -14.27 25.57
C TYR A 235 -19.92 -14.95 24.83
N THR A 236 -19.20 -14.20 23.99
CA THR A 236 -17.94 -14.63 23.40
C THR A 236 -16.78 -13.96 24.13
N ARG A 237 -15.66 -14.66 24.29
CA ARG A 237 -14.47 -14.11 24.95
C ARG A 237 -13.63 -13.23 24.03
N LEU A 238 -13.80 -13.42 22.73
CA LEU A 238 -13.07 -12.74 21.68
C LEU A 238 -14.11 -12.11 20.73
N PRO A 239 -13.86 -10.88 20.26
CA PRO A 239 -14.59 -10.31 19.14
C PRO A 239 -14.49 -11.20 17.91
N PRO A 240 -15.53 -11.21 17.06
CA PRO A 240 -15.60 -12.12 15.92
C PRO A 240 -14.46 -11.84 14.94
N PRO A 241 -13.79 -12.89 14.43
CA PRO A 241 -12.72 -12.71 13.47
C PRO A 241 -13.30 -12.35 12.10
N LEU A 242 -12.45 -11.78 11.25
CA LEU A 242 -12.72 -11.64 9.83
C LEU A 242 -12.17 -12.85 9.09
N GLU A 243 -13.04 -13.66 8.52
CA GLU A 243 -12.64 -14.79 7.69
C GLU A 243 -12.43 -14.34 6.24
N LEU A 244 -11.35 -14.81 5.63
CA LEU A 244 -11.05 -14.55 4.23
C LEU A 244 -10.34 -15.72 3.55
N GLY A 245 -10.45 -15.77 2.23
CA GLY A 245 -9.73 -16.70 1.37
C GLY A 245 -9.67 -16.18 -0.05
N ILE A 246 -8.61 -16.51 -0.77
CA ILE A 246 -8.43 -16.07 -2.16
C ILE A 246 -9.34 -16.83 -3.12
N ALA A 247 -9.78 -16.18 -4.19
CA ALA A 247 -10.32 -16.87 -5.37
C ALA A 247 -9.17 -17.57 -6.14
N GLU A 248 -9.30 -18.87 -6.39
CA GLU A 248 -8.29 -19.65 -7.13
C GLU A 248 -8.61 -19.64 -8.63
N ASP A 249 -8.40 -18.47 -9.27
CA ASP A 249 -8.62 -18.24 -10.69
C ASP A 249 -7.55 -17.29 -11.26
N ASP A 250 -7.11 -17.52 -12.51
CA ASP A 250 -6.05 -16.74 -13.15
C ASP A 250 -6.39 -15.24 -13.27
N ALA A 251 -7.67 -14.86 -13.25
CA ALA A 251 -8.10 -13.47 -13.21
C ALA A 251 -7.59 -12.72 -11.96
N VAL A 252 -7.17 -13.41 -10.90
CA VAL A 252 -6.54 -12.77 -9.73
C VAL A 252 -5.22 -12.10 -10.11
N PHE A 253 -4.45 -12.70 -11.03
CA PHE A 253 -3.20 -12.12 -11.50
C PHE A 253 -3.46 -10.82 -12.29
N GLU A 254 -4.46 -10.84 -13.18
CA GLU A 254 -4.91 -9.64 -13.90
C GLU A 254 -5.38 -8.54 -12.94
N LEU A 255 -6.12 -8.93 -11.89
CA LEU A 255 -6.59 -7.98 -10.89
C LEU A 255 -5.41 -7.37 -10.12
N VAL A 256 -4.42 -8.16 -9.70
CA VAL A 256 -3.21 -7.65 -9.04
C VAL A 256 -2.47 -6.65 -9.92
N ALA A 257 -2.25 -6.97 -11.20
CA ALA A 257 -1.62 -6.02 -12.14
C ALA A 257 -2.40 -4.69 -12.18
N ALA A 258 -3.72 -4.77 -12.40
CA ALA A 258 -4.57 -3.59 -12.42
C ALA A 258 -4.54 -2.81 -11.10
N MET A 259 -4.49 -3.49 -9.95
CA MET A 259 -4.40 -2.82 -8.64
C MET A 259 -3.14 -1.98 -8.49
N TYR A 260 -2.03 -2.39 -9.08
CA TYR A 260 -0.78 -1.62 -9.08
C TYR A 260 -0.70 -0.58 -10.21
N GLY A 261 -1.74 -0.47 -11.04
CA GLY A 261 -1.73 0.41 -12.21
C GLY A 261 -0.72 -0.05 -13.27
N VAL A 262 -0.45 -1.36 -13.36
CA VAL A 262 0.42 -1.94 -14.38
C VAL A 262 -0.38 -2.84 -15.32
N GLU A 263 0.10 -2.99 -16.54
CA GLU A 263 -0.45 -3.92 -17.51
C GLU A 263 -0.15 -5.37 -17.14
N TYR A 264 -1.06 -6.28 -17.50
CA TYR A 264 -0.87 -7.70 -17.22
C TYR A 264 0.38 -8.27 -17.89
N ASP A 265 0.76 -7.72 -19.06
CA ASP A 265 1.99 -8.10 -19.74
C ASP A 265 3.27 -7.79 -18.92
N ASP A 266 3.24 -6.81 -18.02
CA ASP A 266 4.39 -6.47 -17.16
C ASP A 266 4.67 -7.54 -16.09
N ILE A 267 3.67 -8.35 -15.76
CA ILE A 267 3.80 -9.47 -14.83
C ILE A 267 3.75 -10.84 -15.54
N ARG A 268 3.77 -10.84 -16.87
CA ARG A 268 3.69 -12.05 -17.68
C ARG A 268 4.97 -12.88 -17.47
N GLY A 269 4.81 -14.02 -16.80
CA GLY A 269 5.92 -14.88 -16.38
C GLY A 269 5.92 -15.19 -14.89
N ALA A 270 5.07 -14.52 -14.10
CA ALA A 270 4.82 -14.89 -12.72
C ALA A 270 4.33 -16.36 -12.63
N SER A 271 5.08 -17.18 -11.89
CA SER A 271 4.73 -18.60 -11.71
C SER A 271 3.69 -18.79 -10.60
N SER A 272 3.64 -17.84 -9.67
CA SER A 272 2.74 -17.80 -8.52
C SER A 272 2.19 -16.39 -8.28
N LEU A 273 1.14 -16.29 -7.47
CA LEU A 273 0.57 -15.02 -7.05
C LEU A 273 1.57 -14.19 -6.23
N VAL A 274 2.44 -14.85 -5.44
CA VAL A 274 3.57 -14.20 -4.76
C VAL A 274 4.48 -13.51 -5.78
N ASP A 275 4.90 -14.22 -6.83
CA ASP A 275 5.74 -13.63 -7.88
C ASP A 275 5.04 -12.45 -8.57
N ALA A 276 3.75 -12.60 -8.87
CA ALA A 276 2.96 -11.57 -9.54
C ALA A 276 2.91 -10.27 -8.73
N VAL A 277 2.69 -10.39 -7.42
CA VAL A 277 2.69 -9.26 -6.49
C VAL A 277 4.06 -8.61 -6.39
N THR A 278 5.13 -9.41 -6.30
CA THR A 278 6.50 -8.88 -6.26
C THR A 278 6.87 -8.17 -7.56
N MET A 279 6.52 -8.74 -8.72
CA MET A 279 6.77 -8.11 -10.03
C MET A 279 5.99 -6.80 -10.17
N ALA A 280 4.70 -6.80 -9.81
CA ALA A 280 3.86 -5.60 -9.86
C ALA A 280 4.37 -4.49 -8.92
N GLU A 281 4.73 -4.83 -7.67
CA GLU A 281 5.28 -3.88 -6.70
C GLU A 281 6.64 -3.34 -7.15
N HIS A 282 7.53 -4.19 -7.67
CA HIS A 282 8.79 -3.75 -8.23
C HIS A 282 8.60 -2.77 -9.39
N ARG A 283 7.65 -3.06 -10.29
CA ARG A 283 7.31 -2.18 -11.42
C ARG A 283 6.79 -0.82 -10.94
N TYR A 284 5.89 -0.85 -9.96
CA TYR A 284 5.33 0.34 -9.32
C TYR A 284 6.41 1.24 -8.72
N TYR A 285 7.27 0.69 -7.85
CA TYR A 285 8.33 1.47 -7.20
C TYR A 285 9.42 1.91 -8.17
N SER A 286 9.81 1.06 -9.12
CA SER A 286 10.79 1.43 -10.16
C SER A 286 10.34 2.66 -10.96
N TYR A 287 9.04 2.74 -11.31
CA TYR A 287 8.49 3.90 -11.97
C TYR A 287 8.55 5.13 -11.06
N LEU A 288 8.06 5.03 -9.82
CA LEU A 288 8.04 6.16 -8.88
C LEU A 288 9.44 6.70 -8.58
N GLU A 289 10.41 5.82 -8.36
CA GLU A 289 11.81 6.20 -8.18
C GLU A 289 12.37 6.90 -9.42
N SER A 290 12.01 6.44 -10.63
CA SER A 290 12.48 7.07 -11.87
C SER A 290 12.00 8.50 -12.04
N VAL A 291 10.72 8.80 -11.74
CA VAL A 291 10.18 10.17 -11.84
C VAL A 291 10.63 11.06 -10.67
N ALA A 292 10.78 10.50 -9.47
CA ALA A 292 11.25 11.24 -8.30
C ALA A 292 12.74 11.60 -8.38
N SER A 293 13.53 10.83 -9.12
CA SER A 293 14.97 11.07 -9.34
C SER A 293 15.28 11.82 -10.63
N ASP A 294 14.26 12.23 -11.40
CA ASP A 294 14.47 12.99 -12.63
C ASP A 294 14.97 14.41 -12.31
N PRO A 295 16.21 14.77 -12.70
CA PRO A 295 16.78 16.08 -12.37
C PRO A 295 16.06 17.22 -13.08
N THR A 296 15.46 16.99 -14.24
CA THR A 296 14.70 18.01 -14.97
C THR A 296 13.41 18.34 -14.23
N LEU A 297 12.68 17.34 -13.75
CA LEU A 297 11.48 17.57 -12.94
C LEU A 297 11.81 18.16 -11.56
N ALA A 298 12.90 17.71 -10.94
CA ALA A 298 13.34 18.22 -9.65
C ALA A 298 13.68 19.72 -9.67
N LEU A 299 14.15 20.27 -10.80
CA LEU A 299 14.41 21.70 -10.97
C LEU A 299 13.13 22.55 -11.04
N LEU A 300 12.02 21.94 -11.46
CA LEU A 300 10.71 22.58 -11.52
C LEU A 300 9.94 22.47 -10.20
N ALA A 301 10.23 21.43 -9.41
CA ALA A 301 9.67 21.24 -8.09
C ALA A 301 10.27 22.22 -7.07
N ARG A 302 9.42 22.82 -6.23
CA ARG A 302 9.89 23.53 -5.04
C ARG A 302 10.06 22.53 -3.88
N PRO A 303 10.94 22.82 -2.89
CA PRO A 303 11.01 22.03 -1.67
C PRO A 303 9.64 21.99 -0.98
N ALA A 304 9.31 20.85 -0.36
CA ALA A 304 8.06 20.66 0.38
C ALA A 304 7.79 21.84 1.32
N VAL A 305 6.61 22.40 1.21
CA VAL A 305 6.23 23.61 1.94
C VAL A 305 5.53 23.25 3.26
N ASP A 306 5.08 22.02 3.43
CA ASP A 306 4.32 21.57 4.61
C ASP A 306 5.09 20.57 5.49
N GLU A 307 4.88 20.65 6.81
CA GLU A 307 5.47 19.73 7.78
C GLU A 307 4.90 18.30 7.67
N GLU A 308 3.73 18.14 7.02
CA GLU A 308 3.09 16.83 6.78
C GLU A 308 3.93 15.90 5.88
N GLU A 309 4.74 16.45 4.96
CA GLU A 309 5.64 15.70 4.07
C GLU A 309 6.97 15.31 4.72
N ALA A 310 7.23 15.74 5.98
CA ALA A 310 8.47 15.44 6.69
C ALA A 310 8.58 13.96 7.16
N LYS A 311 7.54 13.14 6.96
CA LYS A 311 7.58 11.70 7.23
C LYS A 311 8.04 10.93 5.98
N PRO A 312 9.13 10.14 6.05
CA PRO A 312 9.86 9.67 4.87
C PRO A 312 9.06 8.80 3.89
N ASP A 313 8.16 7.93 4.37
CA ASP A 313 7.44 6.99 3.49
C ASP A 313 6.25 7.62 2.73
N GLU A 314 5.48 8.48 3.41
CA GLU A 314 4.37 9.21 2.81
C GLU A 314 4.88 10.33 1.90
N GLY A 315 5.91 11.04 2.37
CA GLY A 315 6.60 12.06 1.59
C GLY A 315 7.09 11.53 0.27
N PHE A 316 7.69 10.33 0.22
CA PHE A 316 8.17 9.75 -1.04
C PHE A 316 7.04 9.45 -2.03
N ILE A 317 5.98 8.73 -1.64
CA ILE A 317 4.91 8.36 -2.58
C ILE A 317 4.19 9.61 -3.07
N HIS A 318 3.81 10.52 -2.17
CA HIS A 318 3.13 11.76 -2.55
C HIS A 318 4.01 12.62 -3.48
N TYR A 319 5.30 12.80 -3.13
CA TYR A 319 6.27 13.49 -3.97
C TYR A 319 6.44 12.85 -5.36
N ALA A 320 6.63 11.53 -5.42
CA ALA A 320 6.83 10.83 -6.69
C ALA A 320 5.61 10.97 -7.61
N PHE A 321 4.40 10.91 -7.06
CA PHE A 321 3.19 11.16 -7.84
C PHE A 321 3.07 12.61 -8.30
N LYS A 322 3.47 13.61 -7.49
CA LYS A 322 3.57 15.00 -7.92
C LYS A 322 4.53 15.13 -9.12
N MET A 323 5.67 14.45 -9.08
CA MET A 323 6.62 14.45 -10.20
C MET A 323 6.04 13.77 -11.44
N ALA A 324 5.32 12.66 -11.29
CA ALA A 324 4.63 12.01 -12.42
C ALA A 324 3.58 12.95 -13.07
N VAL A 325 2.80 13.67 -12.26
CA VAL A 325 1.84 14.68 -12.74
C VAL A 325 2.57 15.80 -13.46
N LEU A 326 3.67 16.31 -12.90
CA LEU A 326 4.45 17.37 -13.51
C LEU A 326 5.02 16.95 -14.88
N GLY A 327 5.62 15.77 -14.95
CA GLY A 327 6.09 15.19 -16.21
C GLY A 327 4.98 15.08 -17.24
N TYR A 328 3.81 14.60 -16.84
CA TYR A 328 2.63 14.53 -17.71
C TYR A 328 2.18 15.91 -18.23
N LEU A 329 2.18 16.96 -17.39
CA LEU A 329 1.79 18.31 -17.80
C LEU A 329 2.77 18.91 -18.81
N VAL A 330 4.08 18.75 -18.56
CA VAL A 330 5.13 19.22 -19.48
C VAL A 330 5.00 18.51 -20.83
N GLU A 331 4.81 17.19 -20.83
CA GLU A 331 4.57 16.40 -22.04
C GLU A 331 3.27 16.80 -22.77
N ALA A 332 2.23 17.18 -22.02
CA ALA A 332 0.98 17.70 -22.58
C ALA A 332 1.09 19.14 -23.12
N GLY A 333 2.28 19.74 -23.06
CA GLY A 333 2.59 21.05 -23.64
C GLY A 333 2.21 22.23 -22.76
N PHE A 334 2.06 22.04 -21.45
CA PHE A 334 1.99 23.17 -20.53
C PHE A 334 3.36 23.84 -20.45
N ASP A 335 3.38 25.17 -20.43
CA ASP A 335 4.62 25.92 -20.23
C ASP A 335 5.10 25.75 -18.79
N GLU A 336 6.37 25.44 -18.59
CA GLU A 336 6.97 25.21 -17.27
C GLU A 336 6.78 26.43 -16.36
N SER A 337 6.87 27.64 -16.92
CA SER A 337 6.67 28.89 -16.16
C SER A 337 5.24 29.09 -15.64
N SER A 338 4.31 28.29 -16.17
CA SER A 338 2.89 28.34 -15.84
C SER A 338 2.45 27.27 -14.83
N ILE A 339 3.40 26.44 -14.37
CA ILE A 339 3.18 25.38 -13.39
C ILE A 339 3.89 25.76 -12.09
N ASP A 340 3.15 25.82 -10.99
CA ASP A 340 3.69 25.98 -9.64
C ASP A 340 3.43 24.71 -8.83
N VAL A 341 4.47 24.14 -8.21
CA VAL A 341 4.37 23.00 -7.29
C VAL A 341 4.40 23.51 -5.85
N GLU A 342 3.58 22.92 -4.97
CA GLU A 342 3.43 23.33 -3.56
C GLU A 342 3.06 24.81 -3.38
N GLN A 343 2.10 25.30 -4.17
CA GLN A 343 1.74 26.71 -4.11
C GLN A 343 0.84 26.99 -2.91
N ARG A 344 1.37 27.69 -1.90
CA ARG A 344 0.58 28.25 -0.80
C ARG A 344 -0.40 29.31 -1.32
N MET A 345 -1.70 29.04 -1.10
CA MET A 345 -2.79 29.98 -1.37
C MET A 345 -3.16 30.80 -0.14
N SER A 346 -2.96 30.21 1.05
CA SER A 346 -3.17 30.85 2.35
C SER A 346 -2.20 30.27 3.39
N SER A 347 -2.34 30.66 4.66
CA SER A 347 -1.58 30.05 5.76
C SER A 347 -1.95 28.59 6.04
N THR A 348 -3.05 28.09 5.48
CA THR A 348 -3.58 26.74 5.77
C THR A 348 -3.85 25.89 4.53
N ILE A 349 -3.70 26.46 3.33
CA ILE A 349 -4.01 25.74 2.09
C ILE A 349 -2.83 25.88 1.12
N ALA A 350 -2.19 24.74 0.85
CA ALA A 350 -1.30 24.53 -0.27
C ALA A 350 -2.01 23.69 -1.34
N VAL A 351 -1.72 23.98 -2.60
CA VAL A 351 -2.12 23.18 -3.76
C VAL A 351 -0.89 22.41 -4.22
N ASP A 352 -1.00 21.10 -4.36
CA ASP A 352 0.14 20.25 -4.74
C ASP A 352 0.75 20.68 -6.08
N VAL A 353 -0.09 20.84 -7.12
CA VAL A 353 0.32 21.38 -8.42
C VAL A 353 -0.74 22.35 -8.94
N LEU A 354 -0.36 23.60 -9.22
CA LEU A 354 -1.21 24.58 -9.90
C LEU A 354 -0.69 24.82 -11.32
N ALA A 355 -1.50 24.52 -12.33
CA ALA A 355 -1.21 24.82 -13.72
C ALA A 355 -2.08 25.97 -14.25
N ARG A 356 -1.50 26.84 -15.10
CA ARG A 356 -2.20 28.00 -15.69
C ARG A 356 -2.07 27.97 -17.20
N ARG A 357 -3.19 27.98 -17.93
CA ARG A 357 -3.15 28.20 -19.40
C ARG A 357 -3.40 29.64 -19.80
N SER A 358 -4.04 30.42 -18.94
CA SER A 358 -4.34 31.84 -19.11
C SER A 358 -4.65 32.44 -17.74
N TRP A 359 -4.72 33.76 -17.64
CA TRP A 359 -4.98 34.50 -16.39
C TRP A 359 -6.29 34.11 -15.68
N TYR A 360 -7.27 33.57 -16.40
CA TYR A 360 -8.54 33.11 -15.86
C TYR A 360 -8.69 31.60 -15.68
N ASN A 361 -7.81 30.79 -16.28
CA ASN A 361 -7.95 29.33 -16.28
C ASN A 361 -6.88 28.72 -15.39
N LYS A 362 -7.22 28.58 -14.11
CA LYS A 362 -6.39 27.93 -13.10
C LYS A 362 -6.88 26.51 -12.85
N LEU A 363 -5.96 25.56 -12.95
CA LEU A 363 -6.19 24.16 -12.68
C LEU A 363 -5.39 23.80 -11.42
N ALA A 364 -6.09 23.43 -10.35
CA ALA A 364 -5.52 22.82 -9.17
C ALA A 364 -5.51 21.30 -9.35
N ILE A 365 -4.36 20.67 -9.14
CA ILE A 365 -4.19 19.23 -9.21
C ILE A 365 -3.74 18.78 -7.82
N GLU A 366 -4.53 17.91 -7.21
CA GLU A 366 -4.32 17.41 -5.85
C GLU A 366 -3.97 15.92 -5.94
N VAL A 367 -2.80 15.56 -5.41
CA VAL A 367 -2.33 14.18 -5.32
C VAL A 367 -2.74 13.63 -3.96
N GLU A 368 -3.68 12.70 -3.95
CA GLU A 368 -4.32 12.24 -2.72
C GLU A 368 -3.97 10.78 -2.45
N THR A 369 -2.96 10.56 -1.60
CA THR A 369 -2.56 9.22 -1.10
C THR A 369 -3.59 8.60 -0.16
N LEU A 370 -4.56 9.40 0.32
CA LEU A 370 -5.60 9.04 1.28
C LEU A 370 -5.07 8.67 2.67
N TYR A 371 -3.78 8.83 2.94
CA TYR A 371 -3.17 8.47 4.21
C TYR A 371 -3.69 9.32 5.37
N GLY A 372 -4.01 8.67 6.48
CA GLY A 372 -4.55 9.30 7.68
C GLY A 372 -5.90 9.96 7.55
N THR A 373 -6.61 9.73 6.45
CA THR A 373 -7.90 10.37 6.22
C THR A 373 -9.00 9.76 7.08
N GLY A 374 -8.82 8.50 7.53
CA GLY A 374 -9.90 7.72 8.11
C GLY A 374 -10.90 7.40 7.01
N ASN A 375 -11.74 8.37 6.61
CA ASN A 375 -12.74 8.24 5.56
C ASN A 375 -12.31 9.00 4.27
N PRO A 376 -11.89 8.28 3.20
CA PRO A 376 -11.48 8.89 1.94
C PRO A 376 -12.53 9.79 1.28
N THR A 377 -13.81 9.41 1.31
CA THR A 377 -14.89 10.18 0.67
C THR A 377 -15.02 11.57 1.30
N THR A 378 -14.93 11.65 2.63
CA THR A 378 -15.03 12.92 3.37
C THR A 378 -13.84 13.82 3.08
N ARG A 379 -12.60 13.27 3.11
CA ARG A 379 -11.39 14.03 2.80
C ARG A 379 -11.47 14.64 1.40
N LEU A 380 -11.66 13.79 0.40
CA LEU A 380 -11.64 14.22 -0.99
C LEU A 380 -12.77 15.21 -1.30
N SER A 381 -13.97 15.01 -0.73
CA SER A 381 -15.05 15.98 -0.90
C SER A 381 -14.72 17.33 -0.29
N SER A 382 -14.00 17.39 0.83
CA SER A 382 -13.52 18.66 1.39
C SER A 382 -12.53 19.34 0.45
N VAL A 383 -11.50 18.61 0.02
CA VAL A 383 -10.44 19.12 -0.88
C VAL A 383 -11.05 19.70 -2.15
N ILE A 384 -11.96 18.97 -2.81
CA ILE A 384 -12.63 19.43 -4.03
C ILE A 384 -13.43 20.71 -3.77
N ARG A 385 -14.25 20.75 -2.71
CA ARG A 385 -15.05 21.95 -2.39
C ARG A 385 -14.17 23.16 -2.12
N ASP A 386 -13.07 22.98 -1.39
CA ASP A 386 -12.17 24.08 -1.06
C ASP A 386 -11.55 24.68 -2.33
N ARG A 387 -11.18 23.85 -3.31
CA ARG A 387 -10.62 24.33 -4.59
C ARG A 387 -11.67 24.95 -5.52
N LEU A 388 -12.87 24.38 -5.57
CA LEU A 388 -13.98 24.98 -6.31
C LEU A 388 -14.37 26.35 -5.76
N ALA A 389 -14.36 26.52 -4.42
CA ALA A 389 -14.63 27.80 -3.78
C ALA A 389 -13.58 28.88 -4.12
N MET A 390 -12.37 28.48 -4.54
CA MET A 390 -11.34 29.37 -5.06
C MET A 390 -11.49 29.69 -6.55
N GLY A 391 -12.50 29.13 -7.22
CA GLY A 391 -12.74 29.28 -8.65
C GLY A 391 -11.80 28.46 -9.52
N TYR A 392 -11.19 27.39 -8.98
CA TYR A 392 -10.27 26.53 -9.72
C TYR A 392 -10.99 25.34 -10.35
N ALA A 393 -10.54 24.93 -11.53
CA ALA A 393 -10.76 23.56 -11.97
C ALA A 393 -9.90 22.62 -11.11
N VAL A 394 -10.37 21.41 -10.89
CA VAL A 394 -9.78 20.47 -9.93
C VAL A 394 -9.55 19.13 -10.60
N TRP A 395 -8.30 18.67 -10.60
CA TRP A 395 -7.97 17.28 -10.85
C TRP A 395 -7.59 16.61 -9.54
N VAL A 396 -8.18 15.46 -9.25
CA VAL A 396 -7.81 14.62 -8.11
C VAL A 396 -7.08 13.39 -8.64
N VAL A 397 -5.82 13.22 -8.26
CA VAL A 397 -4.98 12.10 -8.67
C VAL A 397 -4.83 11.15 -7.49
N VAL A 398 -5.38 9.95 -7.60
CA VAL A 398 -5.30 8.93 -6.55
C VAL A 398 -4.37 7.80 -6.98
N PRO A 399 -3.37 7.39 -6.18
CA PRO A 399 -2.53 6.24 -6.48
C PRO A 399 -3.36 4.95 -6.73
N PRO A 400 -2.97 4.09 -7.68
CA PRO A 400 -3.82 3.01 -8.19
C PRO A 400 -4.13 1.95 -7.13
N LEU A 401 -3.19 1.64 -6.23
CA LEU A 401 -3.42 0.64 -5.18
C LEU A 401 -4.46 1.12 -4.18
N GLN A 402 -4.36 2.36 -3.74
CA GLN A 402 -5.32 3.03 -2.87
C GLN A 402 -6.67 3.17 -3.57
N ALA A 403 -6.65 3.54 -4.85
CA ALA A 403 -7.85 3.63 -5.68
C ALA A 403 -8.60 2.29 -5.77
N SER A 404 -7.84 1.21 -5.94
CA SER A 404 -8.39 -0.15 -6.03
C SER A 404 -8.95 -0.64 -4.71
N ILE A 405 -8.20 -0.43 -3.62
CA ILE A 405 -8.64 -0.81 -2.27
C ILE A 405 -9.93 -0.05 -1.94
N TYR A 406 -10.06 1.23 -2.27
CA TYR A 406 -11.24 2.05 -1.93
C TYR A 406 -12.20 2.31 -3.11
N ALA A 407 -12.19 1.44 -4.14
CA ALA A 407 -12.97 1.61 -5.35
C ALA A 407 -14.46 1.97 -5.12
N PRO A 408 -15.22 1.29 -4.23
CA PRO A 408 -16.63 1.65 -3.99
C PRO A 408 -16.83 3.07 -3.43
N HIS A 409 -15.90 3.54 -2.61
CA HIS A 409 -15.94 4.88 -2.00
C HIS A 409 -15.65 5.95 -3.06
N LEU A 410 -14.66 5.71 -3.93
CA LEU A 410 -14.28 6.62 -4.99
C LEU A 410 -15.33 6.68 -6.10
N GLN A 411 -15.97 5.55 -6.45
CA GLN A 411 -17.10 5.56 -7.39
C GLN A 411 -18.26 6.42 -6.90
N THR A 412 -18.58 6.37 -5.60
CA THR A 412 -19.61 7.23 -5.01
C THR A 412 -19.25 8.71 -5.16
N LEU A 413 -17.98 9.05 -4.97
CA LEU A 413 -17.49 10.42 -5.12
C LEU A 413 -17.50 10.87 -6.59
N ILE A 414 -17.01 10.04 -7.53
CA ILE A 414 -17.03 10.35 -8.96
C ILE A 414 -18.46 10.61 -9.44
N ARG A 415 -19.42 9.75 -9.05
CA ARG A 415 -20.84 9.94 -9.38
C ARG A 415 -21.40 11.24 -8.81
N ARG A 416 -21.01 11.63 -7.58
CA ARG A 416 -21.42 12.89 -6.97
C ARG A 416 -20.95 14.11 -7.77
N TYR A 417 -19.76 14.07 -8.36
CA TYR A 417 -19.23 15.17 -9.17
C TYR A 417 -19.41 14.95 -10.68
N SER A 418 -20.16 13.92 -11.08
CA SER A 418 -20.49 13.66 -12.48
C SER A 418 -21.27 14.83 -13.07
N GLY A 419 -20.78 15.39 -14.17
CA GLY A 419 -21.36 16.57 -14.83
C GLY A 419 -20.90 17.91 -14.26
N VAL A 420 -20.06 17.93 -13.22
CA VAL A 420 -19.33 19.13 -12.82
C VAL A 420 -18.08 19.25 -13.70
N GLU A 421 -18.16 20.02 -14.78
CA GLU A 421 -17.09 20.11 -15.79
C GLU A 421 -15.72 20.55 -15.25
N SER A 422 -15.71 21.20 -14.09
CA SER A 422 -14.49 21.67 -13.43
C SER A 422 -13.86 20.63 -12.48
N VAL A 423 -14.36 19.39 -12.42
CA VAL A 423 -13.80 18.34 -11.55
C VAL A 423 -13.55 17.07 -12.34
N GLU A 424 -12.31 16.60 -12.32
CA GLU A 424 -11.90 15.35 -12.97
C GLU A 424 -11.08 14.49 -12.00
N PHE A 425 -11.17 13.17 -12.16
CA PHE A 425 -10.48 12.20 -11.33
C PHE A 425 -9.55 11.35 -12.18
N TYR A 426 -8.32 11.17 -11.70
CA TYR A 426 -7.28 10.44 -12.39
C TYR A 426 -6.59 9.44 -11.46
N THR A 427 -6.00 8.43 -12.07
CA THR A 427 -4.96 7.61 -11.47
C THR A 427 -3.81 7.48 -12.46
N LEU A 428 -2.78 6.72 -12.11
CA LEU A 428 -1.57 6.59 -12.92
C LEU A 428 -1.47 5.17 -13.49
N ASP A 429 -1.27 5.10 -14.80
CA ASP A 429 -0.79 3.91 -15.50
C ASP A 429 0.75 3.93 -15.47
N MET A 430 1.34 3.03 -14.70
CA MET A 430 2.78 2.89 -14.50
C MET A 430 3.48 2.23 -15.69
N SER A 431 2.74 1.49 -16.51
CA SER A 431 3.27 0.85 -17.71
C SER A 431 3.43 1.87 -18.84
N ALA A 432 2.44 2.75 -18.98
CA ALA A 432 2.43 3.83 -19.96
C ALA A 432 3.00 5.15 -19.44
N GLY A 433 3.24 5.29 -18.13
CA GLY A 433 3.73 6.52 -17.51
C GLY A 433 2.80 7.71 -17.69
N SER A 434 1.49 7.48 -17.66
CA SER A 434 0.49 8.49 -18.02
C SER A 434 -0.69 8.52 -17.06
N LEU A 435 -1.31 9.69 -16.90
CA LEU A 435 -2.58 9.81 -16.19
C LEU A 435 -3.69 9.16 -17.00
N VAL A 436 -4.52 8.36 -16.33
CA VAL A 436 -5.72 7.73 -16.89
C VAL A 436 -6.94 8.14 -16.07
N PRO A 437 -8.11 8.36 -16.71
CA PRO A 437 -9.33 8.67 -15.97
C PRO A 437 -9.61 7.59 -14.93
N LEU A 438 -9.84 8.01 -13.68
CA LEU A 438 -10.06 7.08 -12.58
C LEU A 438 -11.30 6.21 -12.84
N GLU A 439 -12.34 6.76 -13.47
CA GLU A 439 -13.54 6.01 -13.84
C GLU A 439 -13.22 4.83 -14.77
N GLU A 440 -12.35 5.00 -15.76
CA GLU A 440 -11.94 3.94 -16.68
C GLU A 440 -11.15 2.84 -15.95
N HIS A 441 -10.25 3.24 -15.05
CA HIS A 441 -9.52 2.31 -14.21
C HIS A 441 -10.45 1.50 -13.28
N LEU A 442 -11.39 2.16 -12.60
CA LEU A 442 -12.35 1.50 -11.72
C LEU A 442 -13.31 0.59 -12.48
N LYS A 443 -13.68 0.94 -13.71
CA LYS A 443 -14.45 0.08 -14.60
C LYS A 443 -13.68 -1.20 -14.95
N ARG A 444 -12.41 -1.07 -15.36
CA ARG A 444 -11.53 -2.22 -15.63
C ARG A 444 -11.43 -3.15 -14.41
N LEU A 445 -11.22 -2.60 -13.22
CA LEU A 445 -11.20 -3.39 -11.98
C LEU A 445 -12.53 -4.14 -11.75
N GLY A 446 -13.66 -3.44 -11.92
CA GLY A 446 -14.98 -4.03 -11.75
C GLY A 446 -15.29 -5.15 -12.73
N GLU A 447 -14.83 -5.03 -13.99
CA GLU A 447 -14.97 -6.09 -15.00
C GLU A 447 -14.19 -7.35 -14.62
N ILE A 448 -12.93 -7.20 -14.18
CA ILE A 448 -12.10 -8.33 -13.71
C ILE A 448 -12.70 -8.94 -12.45
N ALA A 449 -13.09 -8.13 -11.47
CA ALA A 449 -13.73 -8.55 -10.23
C ALA A 449 -15.03 -9.32 -10.49
N ALA A 450 -15.84 -8.90 -11.47
CA ALA A 450 -17.05 -9.61 -11.86
C ALA A 450 -16.78 -10.97 -12.53
N ARG A 451 -15.64 -11.16 -13.21
CA ARG A 451 -15.22 -12.50 -13.67
C ARG A 451 -14.86 -13.39 -12.48
N LEU A 452 -14.08 -12.85 -11.53
CA LEU A 452 -13.66 -13.57 -10.32
C LEU A 452 -14.83 -14.02 -9.45
N SER A 453 -15.79 -13.15 -9.16
CA SER A 453 -16.97 -13.53 -8.37
C SER A 453 -17.78 -14.64 -9.05
N ARG A 454 -17.93 -14.60 -10.37
CA ARG A 454 -18.60 -15.68 -11.12
C ARG A 454 -17.84 -17.01 -11.08
N ALA A 455 -16.50 -16.98 -11.05
CA ALA A 455 -15.70 -18.20 -10.90
C ALA A 455 -15.88 -18.81 -9.50
N ARG A 456 -15.93 -17.97 -8.48
CA ARG A 456 -16.17 -18.36 -7.09
C ARG A 456 -17.56 -18.99 -6.87
N ASP A 457 -18.61 -18.43 -7.47
CA ASP A 457 -19.98 -18.95 -7.34
C ASP A 457 -20.19 -20.30 -8.05
N ARG A 458 -19.28 -20.69 -8.95
CA ARG A 458 -19.34 -21.97 -9.70
C ARG A 458 -18.72 -23.13 -8.92
N LEU A 459 -18.07 -22.89 -7.78
CA LEU A 459 -17.60 -23.96 -6.92
C LEU A 459 -18.80 -24.56 -6.16
N PRO A 460 -19.06 -25.88 -6.28
CA PRO A 460 -20.22 -26.47 -5.64
C PRO A 460 -20.15 -26.33 -4.12
N ALA A 461 -21.28 -25.98 -3.51
CA ALA A 461 -21.45 -25.86 -2.05
C ALA A 461 -21.12 -27.14 -1.25
N SER A 462 -20.81 -28.25 -1.93
CA SER A 462 -20.42 -29.53 -1.32
C SER A 462 -19.00 -29.59 -0.76
N SER A 463 -18.21 -28.51 -0.85
CA SER A 463 -16.91 -28.37 -0.16
C SER A 463 -16.98 -27.47 1.08
N ILE A 464 -18.19 -27.06 1.51
CA ILE A 464 -18.44 -26.42 2.80
C ILE A 464 -19.13 -27.46 3.69
N GLY A 465 -18.33 -28.35 4.28
CA GLY A 465 -18.75 -29.37 5.23
C GLY A 465 -17.79 -29.42 6.41
#